data_AF-A0A967IAN2-F1
#
_entry.id   AF-A0A967IAN2-F1
#
_cell.length_a   1.000
_cell.length_b   1.000
_cell.length_c   1.000
_cell.angle_alpha   90.00
_cell.angle_beta   90.00
_cell.angle_gamma   90.00
#
_symmetry.space_group_name_H-M   'P 1'
#
loop_
_entity.id
_entity.type
_entity.pdbx_description
1 polymer ?
#
loop_
_entity_poly.entity_id
_entity_poly.type
_entity_poly.pdbx_seq_one_letter_code
_entity_poly.pdbx_strand_id
1 'polypeptide(L)'
;MLGDQAAMAAARNAAEEMLSGLDAEGATLAGLAEAAGLEFVTVEAANRRSVQPDAVVVQELFRLPDPGGDAPLHRVVDAEGGFALVELLGVTDGSVSPGEEALRQMYGRQVANAAASAESRAILRQLRDSARIDVFEDRLR
;
A
#
# COMPACT_ATOMS: atom_id res chain seq x y z
N MET A 1 25.00 -2.11 10.60
CA MET A 1 24.17 -1.50 9.55
C MET A 1 24.35 -2.13 8.17
N LEU A 2 25.51 -2.68 7.78
CA LEU A 2 25.66 -3.42 6.51
C LEU A 2 25.05 -4.83 6.52
N GLY A 3 25.03 -5.50 7.68
CA GLY A 3 24.44 -6.84 7.83
C GLY A 3 22.93 -6.87 7.60
N ASP A 4 22.20 -5.90 8.16
CA ASP A 4 20.74 -5.82 7.99
C ASP A 4 20.33 -5.57 6.54
N GLN A 5 21.09 -4.73 5.80
CA GLN A 5 20.80 -4.49 4.39
C GLN A 5 21.01 -5.74 3.52
N ALA A 6 22.08 -6.50 3.77
CA ALA A 6 22.34 -7.74 3.05
C ALA A 6 21.30 -8.83 3.38
N ALA A 7 20.88 -8.91 4.65
CA ALA A 7 19.83 -9.83 5.07
C ALA A 7 18.48 -9.50 4.42
N MET A 8 18.11 -8.21 4.36
CA MET A 8 16.88 -7.77 3.68
C MET A 8 16.94 -8.01 2.17
N ALA A 9 18.08 -7.77 1.52
CA ALA A 9 18.25 -8.07 0.09
C ALA A 9 18.13 -9.58 -0.20
N ALA A 10 18.71 -10.43 0.64
CA ALA A 10 18.58 -11.88 0.51
C ALA A 10 17.13 -12.34 0.72
N ALA A 11 16.42 -11.79 1.70
CA ALA A 11 15.01 -12.09 1.95
C ALA A 11 14.12 -11.70 0.77
N ARG A 12 14.39 -10.55 0.14
CA ARG A 12 13.67 -10.10 -1.06
C ARG A 12 13.90 -11.06 -2.23
N ASN A 13 15.16 -11.40 -2.50
CA ASN A 13 15.51 -12.30 -3.60
C ASN A 13 14.84 -13.67 -3.42
N ALA A 14 14.84 -14.21 -2.20
CA ALA A 14 14.17 -15.47 -1.89
C ALA A 14 12.65 -15.39 -2.17
N ALA A 15 12.00 -14.29 -1.81
CA ALA A 15 10.58 -14.08 -2.09
C ALA A 15 10.29 -13.94 -3.61
N GLU A 16 11.16 -13.27 -4.36
CA GLU A 16 11.06 -13.14 -5.82
C GLU A 16 11.33 -14.46 -6.56
N GLU A 17 12.24 -15.29 -6.03
CA GLU A 17 12.45 -16.67 -6.51
C GLU A 17 11.22 -17.54 -6.26
N MET A 18 10.58 -17.44 -5.09
CA MET A 18 9.32 -18.13 -4.80
C MET A 18 8.19 -17.68 -5.73
N LEU A 19 8.09 -16.38 -6.02
CA LEU A 19 7.14 -15.84 -6.99
C LEU A 19 7.36 -16.44 -8.38
N SER A 20 8.62 -16.52 -8.83
CA SER A 20 8.96 -17.13 -10.13
C SER A 20 8.65 -18.63 -10.18
N GLY A 21 8.68 -19.30 -9.03
CA GLY A 21 8.29 -20.71 -8.88
C GLY A 21 6.78 -20.95 -9.00
N LEU A 22 5.94 -19.93 -8.78
CA LEU A 22 4.48 -20.02 -8.97
C LEU A 22 4.08 -20.09 -10.46
N ASP A 23 4.94 -19.62 -11.36
CA ASP A 23 4.69 -19.67 -12.81
C ASP A 23 4.79 -21.10 -13.38
N ALA A 24 5.22 -22.08 -12.57
CA ALA A 24 5.24 -23.49 -12.96
C ALA A 24 3.83 -24.10 -12.95
N GLU A 25 3.52 -24.93 -13.96
CA GLU A 25 2.22 -25.60 -14.09
C GLU A 25 1.84 -26.37 -12.81
N GLY A 26 0.74 -25.99 -12.18
CA GLY A 26 0.19 -26.64 -10.99
C GLY A 26 0.83 -26.23 -9.65
N ALA A 27 1.74 -25.25 -9.64
CA ALA A 27 2.26 -24.67 -8.40
C ALA A 27 1.16 -23.88 -7.68
N THR A 28 1.03 -24.09 -6.37
CA THR A 28 0.10 -23.34 -5.52
C THR A 28 0.87 -22.68 -4.39
N LEU A 29 0.39 -21.53 -3.93
CA LEU A 29 0.98 -20.83 -2.79
C LEU A 29 1.01 -21.67 -1.52
N ALA A 30 -0.04 -22.48 -1.31
CA ALA A 30 -0.09 -23.44 -0.21
C ALA A 30 1.04 -24.48 -0.30
N GLY A 31 1.30 -25.03 -1.49
CA GLY A 31 2.39 -25.99 -1.70
C GLY A 31 3.79 -25.39 -1.54
N LEU A 32 3.98 -24.13 -1.97
CA LEU A 32 5.24 -23.41 -1.75
C LEU A 32 5.47 -23.08 -0.27
N ALA A 33 4.40 -22.68 0.44
CA ALA A 33 4.48 -22.42 1.87
C ALA A 33 4.83 -23.69 2.65
N GLU A 34 4.20 -24.83 2.34
CA GLU A 34 4.51 -26.12 2.96
C GLU A 34 5.97 -26.55 2.71
N ALA A 35 6.44 -26.43 1.46
CA ALA A 35 7.83 -26.77 1.10
C ALA A 35 8.86 -25.87 1.81
N ALA A 36 8.52 -24.60 2.03
CA ALA A 36 9.37 -23.63 2.71
C ALA A 36 9.22 -23.63 4.25
N GLY A 37 8.29 -24.43 4.81
CA GLY A 37 7.97 -24.42 6.24
C GLY A 37 7.34 -23.11 6.72
N LEU A 38 6.66 -22.38 5.83
CA LEU A 38 6.00 -21.11 6.09
C LEU A 38 4.51 -21.31 6.37
N GLU A 39 3.92 -20.34 7.06
CA GLU A 39 2.49 -20.33 7.33
C GLU A 39 1.72 -19.78 6.11
N PHE A 40 0.76 -20.55 5.61
CA PHE A 40 -0.18 -20.10 4.59
C PHE A 40 -1.48 -19.64 5.26
N VAL A 41 -1.84 -18.37 5.03
CA VAL A 41 -3.05 -17.76 5.60
C VAL A 41 -3.96 -17.29 4.48
N THR A 42 -5.19 -17.81 4.47
CA THR A 42 -6.26 -17.30 3.61
C THR A 42 -7.09 -16.28 4.37
N VAL A 43 -7.22 -15.07 3.83
CA VAL A 43 -8.08 -14.02 4.41
C VAL A 43 -9.17 -13.66 3.42
N GLU A 44 -10.41 -13.97 3.76
CA GLU A 44 -11.57 -13.56 2.98
C GLU A 44 -11.99 -12.12 3.33
N ALA A 45 -12.33 -11.34 2.30
CA ALA A 45 -12.85 -9.98 2.44
C ALA A 45 -12.02 -9.07 3.37
N ALA A 46 -10.69 -9.12 3.24
CA ALA A 46 -9.79 -8.25 3.98
C ALA A 46 -10.14 -6.77 3.74
N ASN A 47 -10.20 -5.99 4.81
CA ASN A 47 -10.44 -4.54 4.75
C ASN A 47 -9.21 -3.78 5.25
N ARG A 48 -9.18 -2.46 5.03
CA ARG A 48 -8.04 -1.59 5.44
C ARG A 48 -7.75 -1.58 6.95
N ARG A 49 -8.65 -2.13 7.76
CA ARG A 49 -8.55 -2.22 9.22
C ARG A 49 -8.44 -3.66 9.71
N SER A 50 -8.25 -4.62 8.81
CA SER A 50 -8.01 -6.01 9.17
C SER A 50 -6.80 -6.12 10.08
N VAL A 51 -6.90 -6.99 11.09
CA VAL A 51 -5.81 -7.27 12.05
C VAL A 51 -4.82 -8.28 11.46
N GLN A 52 -5.28 -9.13 10.55
CA GLN A 52 -4.47 -10.06 9.78
C GLN A 52 -4.85 -9.93 8.29
N PRO A 53 -3.87 -9.87 7.37
CA PRO A 53 -2.41 -9.91 7.58
C PRO A 53 -1.88 -8.64 8.27
N ASP A 54 -0.56 -8.53 8.47
CA ASP A 54 0.03 -7.36 9.14
C ASP A 54 -0.31 -6.04 8.43
N ALA A 55 -0.22 -4.93 9.17
CA ALA A 55 -0.68 -3.64 8.69
C ALA A 55 0.13 -3.08 7.51
N VAL A 56 1.39 -3.50 7.33
CA VAL A 56 2.21 -3.09 6.18
C VAL A 56 1.73 -3.83 4.93
N VAL A 57 1.53 -5.15 5.05
CA VAL A 57 0.96 -5.95 3.96
C VAL A 57 -0.42 -5.45 3.55
N VAL A 58 -1.31 -5.14 4.52
CA VAL A 58 -2.63 -4.56 4.20
C VAL A 58 -2.49 -3.26 3.41
N GLN A 59 -1.56 -2.36 3.78
CA GLN A 59 -1.36 -1.12 3.03
C GLN A 59 -0.87 -1.35 1.61
N GLU A 60 0.08 -2.28 1.43
CA GLU A 60 0.62 -2.61 0.10
C GLU A 60 -0.43 -3.30 -0.78
N LEU A 61 -1.25 -4.21 -0.22
CA LEU A 61 -2.35 -4.86 -0.93
C LEU A 61 -3.33 -3.83 -1.54
N PHE A 62 -3.69 -2.79 -0.78
CA PHE A 62 -4.60 -1.75 -1.25
C PHE A 62 -3.98 -0.75 -2.26
N ARG A 63 -2.68 -0.89 -2.56
CA ARG A 63 -2.00 -0.14 -3.64
C ARG A 63 -1.90 -0.94 -4.93
N LEU A 64 -2.21 -2.25 -4.89
CA LEU A 64 -2.14 -3.10 -6.06
C LEU A 64 -3.28 -2.80 -7.03
N PRO A 65 -3.05 -2.98 -8.35
CA PRO A 65 -4.14 -2.93 -9.32
C PRO A 65 -5.12 -4.08 -9.08
N ASP A 66 -6.35 -3.88 -9.52
CA ASP A 66 -7.36 -4.95 -9.56
C ASP A 66 -6.84 -6.09 -10.48
N PRO A 67 -6.80 -7.36 -10.00
CA PRO A 67 -6.40 -8.51 -10.80
C PRO A 67 -7.28 -8.75 -12.03
N GLY A 68 -8.48 -8.17 -12.09
CA GLY A 68 -9.29 -8.21 -13.30
C GLY A 68 -9.80 -9.60 -13.67
N GLY A 69 -10.33 -10.35 -12.70
CA GLY A 69 -11.23 -11.50 -12.87
C GLY A 69 -10.70 -12.79 -13.52
N ASP A 70 -9.77 -12.70 -14.48
CA ASP A 70 -9.31 -13.84 -15.29
C ASP A 70 -8.09 -14.56 -14.70
N ALA A 71 -7.30 -13.88 -13.87
CA ALA A 71 -6.16 -14.49 -13.19
C ALA A 71 -5.88 -13.83 -11.83
N PRO A 72 -5.48 -14.61 -10.81
CA PRO A 72 -5.01 -14.03 -9.57
C PRO A 72 -3.74 -13.20 -9.79
N LEU A 73 -3.61 -12.08 -9.07
CA LEU A 73 -2.39 -11.28 -9.09
C LEU A 73 -1.44 -11.76 -8.00
N HIS A 74 -0.30 -12.31 -8.40
CA HIS A 74 0.78 -12.66 -7.48
C HIS A 74 1.77 -11.51 -7.35
N ARG A 75 2.19 -11.21 -6.12
CA ARG A 75 3.20 -10.18 -5.88
C ARG A 75 3.95 -10.39 -4.57
N VAL A 76 5.21 -9.97 -4.54
CA VAL A 76 5.97 -9.79 -3.30
C VAL A 76 5.71 -8.39 -2.78
N VAL A 77 5.29 -8.28 -1.52
CA VAL A 77 5.02 -7.02 -0.83
C VAL A 77 5.84 -6.92 0.44
N ASP A 78 6.07 -5.70 0.92
CA ASP A 78 6.75 -5.46 2.19
C ASP A 78 5.85 -5.90 3.36
N ALA A 79 6.48 -6.49 4.38
CA ALA A 79 5.84 -6.91 5.62
C ALA A 79 6.60 -6.39 6.84
N GLU A 80 6.00 -6.45 8.02
CA GLU A 80 6.69 -6.11 9.27
C GLU A 80 7.91 -7.02 9.49
N GLY A 81 9.11 -6.49 9.23
CA GLY A 81 10.37 -7.21 9.40
C GLY A 81 10.80 -8.08 8.21
N GLY A 82 10.18 -7.96 7.04
CA GLY A 82 10.55 -8.76 5.87
C GLY A 82 9.67 -8.53 4.65
N PHE A 83 9.36 -9.63 3.96
CA PHE A 83 8.54 -9.63 2.74
C PHE A 83 7.49 -10.74 2.83
N ALA A 84 6.34 -10.52 2.20
CA ALA A 84 5.28 -11.50 2.05
C ALA A 84 4.97 -11.75 0.58
N LEU A 85 4.73 -13.00 0.20
CA LEU A 85 4.19 -13.38 -1.09
C LEU A 85 2.68 -13.43 -0.99
N VAL A 86 1.99 -12.63 -1.80
CA VAL A 86 0.52 -12.50 -1.76
C VAL A 86 -0.10 -12.94 -3.06
N GLU A 87 -1.26 -13.59 -2.94
CA GLU A 87 -2.19 -13.87 -4.03
C GLU A 87 -3.46 -13.06 -3.85
N LEU A 88 -3.66 -12.10 -4.74
CA LEU A 88 -4.87 -11.29 -4.75
C LEU A 88 -5.87 -11.91 -5.74
N LEU A 89 -6.91 -12.52 -5.19
CA LEU A 89 -7.97 -13.19 -5.95
C LEU A 89 -9.00 -12.22 -6.55
N GLY A 90 -9.23 -11.08 -5.89
CA GLY A 90 -10.22 -10.12 -6.33
C GLY A 90 -10.29 -8.90 -5.42
N VAL A 91 -10.86 -7.82 -5.94
CA VAL A 91 -11.09 -6.56 -5.23
C VAL A 91 -12.58 -6.24 -5.27
N THR A 92 -13.12 -5.86 -4.11
CA THR A 92 -14.50 -5.37 -4.00
C THR A 92 -14.47 -3.88 -3.69
N ASP A 93 -15.06 -3.08 -4.57
CA ASP A 93 -15.18 -1.64 -4.35
C ASP A 93 -16.04 -1.33 -3.13
N GLY A 94 -15.54 -0.42 -2.30
CA GLY A 94 -16.32 0.14 -1.21
C GLY A 94 -17.44 1.02 -1.75
N SER A 95 -18.69 0.66 -1.48
CA SER A 95 -19.85 1.47 -1.83
C SER A 95 -20.44 2.16 -0.59
N VAL A 96 -20.94 3.38 -0.78
CA VAL A 96 -21.77 4.08 0.21
C VAL A 96 -23.21 3.75 -0.10
N SER A 97 -23.94 3.20 0.87
CA SER A 97 -25.29 2.68 0.66
C SER A 97 -26.26 3.77 0.20
N PRO A 98 -27.25 3.46 -0.66
CA PRO A 98 -28.33 4.38 -0.99
C PRO A 98 -29.10 4.76 0.30
N GLY A 99 -29.06 6.04 0.68
CA GLY A 99 -29.63 6.54 1.94
C GLY A 99 -28.64 7.31 2.82
N GLU A 100 -27.34 7.18 2.55
CA GLU A 100 -26.26 7.83 3.30
C GLU A 100 -25.74 9.12 2.62
N GLU A 101 -26.62 9.84 1.92
CA GLU A 101 -26.25 11.03 1.14
C GLU A 101 -25.58 12.12 2.01
N ALA A 102 -26.01 12.26 3.27
CA ALA A 102 -25.39 13.16 4.22
C ALA A 102 -23.92 12.76 4.54
N LEU A 103 -23.64 11.46 4.68
CA LEU A 103 -22.27 10.96 4.88
C LEU A 103 -21.43 11.16 3.63
N ARG A 104 -21.99 10.89 2.44
CA ARG A 104 -21.34 11.17 1.15
C ARG A 104 -20.94 12.64 1.03
N GLN A 105 -21.86 13.56 1.32
CA GLN A 105 -21.56 15.00 1.31
C GLN A 105 -20.50 15.39 2.34
N MET A 106 -20.57 14.83 3.55
CA MET A 106 -19.60 15.11 4.61
C MET A 106 -18.18 14.69 4.19
N TYR A 107 -18.01 13.45 3.71
CA TYR A 107 -16.72 12.96 3.23
C TYR A 107 -16.25 13.71 1.99
N GLY A 108 -17.16 14.05 1.06
CA GLY A 108 -16.85 14.88 -0.10
C GLY A 108 -16.27 16.25 0.29
N ARG A 109 -16.86 16.92 1.28
CA ARG A 109 -16.33 18.19 1.82
C ARG A 109 -14.96 18.00 2.47
N GLN A 110 -14.75 16.91 3.20
CA GLN A 110 -13.45 16.63 3.83
C GLN A 110 -12.34 16.45 2.80
N VAL A 111 -12.60 15.67 1.73
CA VAL A 111 -11.66 15.48 0.62
C VAL A 111 -11.39 16.80 -0.10
N ALA A 112 -12.43 17.59 -0.41
CA ALA A 112 -12.29 18.89 -1.06
C ALA A 112 -11.46 19.87 -0.23
N ASN A 113 -11.69 19.93 1.09
CA ASN A 113 -10.93 20.80 1.99
C ASN A 113 -9.45 20.39 2.08
N ALA A 114 -9.16 19.09 2.09
CA ALA A 114 -7.80 18.58 2.09
C ALA A 114 -7.07 18.96 0.78
N ALA A 115 -7.72 18.79 -0.37
CA ALA A 115 -7.19 19.19 -1.67
C ALA A 115 -6.93 20.70 -1.74
N ALA A 116 -7.91 21.54 -1.36
CA ALA A 116 -7.78 22.99 -1.36
C ALA A 116 -6.63 23.47 -0.43
N SER A 117 -6.45 22.82 0.72
CA SER A 117 -5.36 23.12 1.64
C SER A 117 -3.99 22.77 1.05
N ALA A 118 -3.87 21.63 0.35
CA ALA A 118 -2.64 21.24 -0.31
C ALA A 118 -2.29 22.19 -1.46
N GLU A 119 -3.28 22.57 -2.26
CA GLU A 119 -3.12 23.51 -3.37
C GLU A 119 -2.73 24.91 -2.89
N SER A 120 -3.41 25.44 -1.86
CA SER A 120 -3.06 26.74 -1.27
C SER A 120 -1.61 26.78 -0.77
N ARG A 121 -1.14 25.73 -0.09
CA ARG A 121 0.28 25.60 0.32
C ARG A 121 1.23 25.55 -0.87
N ALA A 122 0.86 24.86 -1.95
CA ALA A 122 1.66 24.78 -3.16
C ALA A 122 1.78 26.15 -3.84
N ILE A 123 0.66 26.87 -3.97
CA ILE A 123 0.61 28.24 -4.51
C ILE A 123 1.47 29.18 -3.66
N LEU A 124 1.34 29.13 -2.33
CA LEU A 124 2.16 29.97 -1.44
C LEU A 124 3.66 29.67 -1.60
N ARG A 125 4.06 28.40 -1.73
CA ARG A 125 5.46 28.04 -2.02
C ARG A 125 5.91 28.64 -3.36
N GLN A 126 5.15 28.45 -4.42
CA GLN A 126 5.47 28.98 -5.75
C GLN A 126 5.56 30.52 -5.75
N LEU A 127 4.65 31.21 -5.06
CA LEU A 127 4.69 32.67 -4.92
C LEU A 127 5.92 33.12 -4.14
N ARG A 128 6.29 32.38 -3.09
CA ARG A 128 7.51 32.66 -2.31
C ARG A 128 8.77 32.48 -3.14
N ASP A 129 8.82 31.43 -3.96
CA ASP A 129 9.98 31.12 -4.80
C ASP A 129 10.13 32.12 -5.97
N SER A 130 9.03 32.70 -6.44
CA SER A 130 9.04 33.70 -7.53
C SER A 130 9.12 35.15 -7.04
N ALA A 131 8.84 35.41 -5.75
CA ALA A 131 8.92 36.74 -5.17
C ALA A 131 10.36 37.10 -4.75
N ARG A 132 10.74 38.36 -4.96
CA ARG A 132 11.91 38.94 -4.29
C ARG A 132 11.53 39.27 -2.86
N ILE A 133 12.10 38.55 -1.90
CA ILE A 133 11.82 38.68 -0.47
C ILE A 133 13.09 39.12 0.25
N ASP A 134 13.06 40.32 0.83
CA ASP A 134 14.14 40.81 1.69
C ASP A 134 13.76 40.52 3.16
N VAL A 135 14.53 39.65 3.84
CA VAL A 135 14.32 39.28 5.24
C VAL A 135 15.29 40.04 6.14
N PHE A 136 14.78 40.83 7.08
CA PHE A 136 15.59 41.56 8.07
C PHE A 136 15.57 40.83 9.41
N GLU A 137 16.54 39.94 9.63
CA GLU A 137 16.58 39.03 10.80
C GLU A 137 16.60 39.75 12.15
N ASP A 138 17.14 40.96 12.22
CA ASP A 138 17.23 41.78 13.44
C ASP A 138 15.87 42.13 14.08
N ARG A 139 14.76 41.92 13.35
CA ARG A 139 13.39 42.24 13.78
C ARG A 139 12.52 41.02 14.10
N LEU A 140 13.06 39.80 14.02
CA LEU A 140 12.31 38.55 14.26
C LEU A 140 12.48 37.98 15.69
N ARG A 141 12.76 38.83 16.69
CA ARG A 141 12.83 38.42 18.11
C ARG A 141 11.46 38.01 18.66
#